data_AF-A0A7C7PXZ5-F1
#
_entry.id   AF-A0A7C7PXZ5-F1
#
_cell.length_a   1.000
_cell.length_b   1.000
_cell.length_c   1.000
_cell.angle_alpha   90.00
_cell.angle_beta   90.00
_cell.angle_gamma   90.00
#
_symmetry.space_group_name_H-M   'P 1'
#
loop_
_entity.id
_entity.type
_entity.pdbx_description
1 polymer ?
#
loop_
_entity_poly.entity_id
_entity_poly.type
_entity_poly.pdbx_seq_one_letter_code
_entity_poly.pdbx_strand_id
1 'polypeptide(L)'
;MRKTKVGWSITHQEFTITDHYYFSILQREATSKGIEIDEVDRWEELPMYDTIVFNYPEIPFTEKEAQDVERWVWNEGKKVILLGYYNNEDGIADTCNTLARKFGMELNGDEVVDEANNHGGDKYFLITSKIRRYNRDVKRVLLPCTASIRPLMPDTKIVVRAEDSATSSEDNYTLLIAEQIAPTSGGYFCLAGTCVFWDNYSIGLYDNLNFSLNLLRHTPPPKETPGAGKPVTFGL
;
A
#
# COMPACT_ATOMS: atom_id res chain seq x y z
N MET A 1 1.92 20.70 -12.23
CA MET A 1 1.29 19.43 -11.82
C MET A 1 0.36 19.71 -10.65
N ARG A 2 -0.83 19.10 -10.61
CA ARG A 2 -1.69 19.13 -9.42
C ARG A 2 -0.92 18.47 -8.26
N LYS A 3 -0.94 19.09 -7.07
CA LYS A 3 -0.39 18.47 -5.86
C LYS A 3 -1.26 17.26 -5.49
N THR A 4 -0.63 16.14 -5.13
CA THR A 4 -1.33 14.99 -4.55
C THR A 4 -1.47 15.22 -3.05
N LYS A 5 -2.66 15.01 -2.50
CA LYS A 5 -2.89 15.04 -1.05
C LYS A 5 -2.99 13.62 -0.50
N VAL A 6 -2.21 13.32 0.52
CA VAL A 6 -2.16 12.03 1.21
C VAL A 6 -2.64 12.22 2.64
N GLY A 7 -3.70 11.52 3.01
CA GLY A 7 -4.16 11.42 4.39
C GLY A 7 -3.47 10.23 5.03
N TRP A 8 -2.57 10.48 5.97
CA TRP A 8 -1.92 9.45 6.76
C TRP A 8 -2.75 9.22 8.02
N SER A 9 -3.50 8.12 8.05
CA SER A 9 -4.39 7.83 9.18
C SER A 9 -3.59 7.60 10.45
N ILE A 10 -4.09 8.12 11.57
CA ILE A 10 -3.72 7.73 12.94
C ILE A 10 -4.97 7.34 13.77
N THR A 11 -6.07 7.02 13.08
CA THR A 11 -7.39 6.70 13.66
C THR A 11 -7.46 5.32 14.31
N HIS A 12 -6.57 4.41 13.92
CA HIS A 12 -6.49 3.01 14.35
C HIS A 12 -5.13 2.68 14.98
N GLN A 13 -4.47 3.68 15.58
CA GLN A 13 -3.14 3.59 16.22
C GLN A 13 -2.00 3.24 15.25
N GLU A 14 -2.13 3.66 13.99
CA GLU A 14 -1.08 3.54 12.99
C GLU A 14 0.20 4.28 13.40
N PHE A 15 1.34 3.81 12.89
CA PHE A 15 2.59 4.56 13.01
C PHE A 15 2.47 5.93 12.34
N THR A 16 2.97 6.96 13.00
CA THR A 16 2.81 8.35 12.57
C THR A 16 3.88 8.76 11.55
N ILE A 17 3.51 9.46 10.48
CA ILE A 17 4.48 9.92 9.46
C ILE A 17 5.41 11.02 10.01
N THR A 18 4.97 11.75 11.03
CA THR A 18 5.75 12.78 11.72
C THR A 18 6.75 12.21 12.72
N ASP A 19 6.76 10.90 12.96
CA ASP A 19 7.81 10.25 13.75
C ASP A 19 9.17 10.52 13.10
N HIS A 20 9.98 11.33 13.79
CA HIS A 20 11.27 11.74 13.29
C HIS A 20 12.24 10.57 13.12
N TYR A 21 12.14 9.57 13.99
CA TYR A 21 12.99 8.39 13.99
C TYR A 21 12.64 7.46 12.83
N TYR A 22 11.36 7.26 12.55
CA TYR A 22 10.92 6.29 11.55
C TYR A 22 10.60 6.84 10.16
N PHE A 23 10.03 8.04 9.97
CA PHE A 23 9.48 8.41 8.64
C PHE A 23 9.79 9.83 8.13
N SER A 24 10.59 10.61 8.86
CA SER A 24 10.92 12.01 8.48
C SER A 24 11.50 12.18 7.07
N ILE A 25 12.24 11.20 6.55
CA ILE A 25 12.81 11.28 5.19
C ILE A 25 11.68 11.21 4.15
N LEU A 26 10.75 10.26 4.28
CA LEU A 26 9.64 10.10 3.33
C LEU A 26 8.81 11.39 3.25
N GLN A 27 8.43 11.97 4.39
CA GLN A 27 7.63 13.18 4.44
C GLN A 27 8.33 14.35 3.72
N ARG A 28 9.62 14.57 4.01
CA ARG A 28 10.43 15.64 3.41
C ARG A 28 10.54 15.46 1.90
N GLU A 29 10.91 14.25 1.45
CA GLU A 29 11.12 13.98 0.02
C GLU A 29 9.80 14.05 -0.75
N ALA A 30 8.70 13.51 -0.20
CA ALA A 30 7.36 13.59 -0.77
C ALA A 30 6.90 15.04 -0.97
N THR A 31 7.06 15.88 0.07
CA THR A 31 6.73 17.30 0.04
C THR A 31 7.52 18.04 -1.05
N SER A 32 8.82 17.78 -1.16
CA SER A 32 9.68 18.39 -2.19
C SER A 32 9.25 18.03 -3.63
N LYS A 33 8.52 16.91 -3.78
CA LYS A 33 7.98 16.42 -5.05
C LYS A 33 6.49 16.75 -5.25
N GLY A 34 5.90 17.60 -4.41
CA GLY A 34 4.50 18.04 -4.54
C GLY A 34 3.47 17.00 -4.10
N ILE A 35 3.84 16.12 -3.17
CA ILE A 35 2.94 15.23 -2.44
C ILE A 35 2.84 15.81 -1.02
N GLU A 36 1.67 16.31 -0.67
CA GLU A 36 1.36 16.84 0.67
C GLU A 36 0.84 15.68 1.52
N ILE A 37 1.48 15.42 2.65
CA ILE A 37 1.10 14.34 3.57
C ILE A 37 0.72 14.96 4.91
N ASP A 38 -0.55 14.78 5.28
CA ASP A 38 -1.11 15.26 6.53
C ASP A 38 -1.50 14.07 7.40
N GLU A 39 -1.20 14.12 8.70
CA GLU A 39 -1.75 13.17 9.66
C GLU A 39 -3.22 13.46 9.91
N VAL A 40 -4.03 12.41 9.96
CA VAL A 40 -5.48 12.50 10.08
C VAL A 40 -5.94 11.65 11.24
N ASP A 41 -6.40 12.30 12.31
CA ASP A 41 -6.90 11.69 13.54
C ASP A 41 -8.43 11.52 13.55
N ARG A 42 -9.11 12.01 12.52
CA ARG A 42 -10.57 11.93 12.36
C ARG A 42 -10.96 11.17 11.09
N TRP A 43 -11.69 10.07 11.27
CA TRP A 43 -12.12 9.19 10.18
C TRP A 43 -12.86 9.95 9.06
N GLU A 44 -13.72 10.88 9.41
CA GLU A 44 -14.53 11.68 8.49
C GLU A 44 -13.71 12.63 7.59
N GLU A 45 -12.44 12.87 7.90
CA GLU A 45 -11.55 13.73 7.12
C GLU A 45 -10.74 12.96 6.06
N LEU A 46 -10.52 11.66 6.26
CA LEU A 46 -9.83 10.79 5.30
C LEU A 46 -10.36 10.92 3.84
N PRO A 47 -11.68 10.97 3.55
CA PRO A 47 -12.15 11.12 2.17
C PRO A 47 -11.80 12.45 1.50
N MET A 48 -11.26 13.44 2.23
CA MET A 48 -10.80 14.70 1.64
C MET A 48 -9.49 14.54 0.85
N TYR A 49 -8.76 13.45 1.07
CA TYR A 49 -7.45 13.19 0.47
C TYR A 49 -7.55 12.37 -0.82
N ASP A 50 -6.54 12.45 -1.68
CA ASP A 50 -6.49 11.66 -2.92
C ASP A 50 -6.07 10.21 -2.61
N THR A 51 -5.04 10.07 -1.78
CA THR A 51 -4.52 8.80 -1.25
C THR A 51 -4.74 8.76 0.26
N ILE A 52 -5.14 7.62 0.79
CA ILE A 52 -5.29 7.35 2.22
C ILE A 52 -4.35 6.20 2.58
N VAL A 53 -3.59 6.37 3.67
CA VAL A 53 -2.62 5.37 4.16
C VAL A 53 -3.03 4.91 5.55
N PHE A 54 -3.15 3.59 5.70
CA PHE A 54 -3.30 2.88 6.97
C PHE A 54 -2.01 2.09 7.20
N ASN A 55 -1.02 2.72 7.86
CA ASN A 55 0.30 2.14 8.06
C ASN A 55 0.39 1.40 9.40
N TYR A 56 0.24 0.08 9.39
CA TYR A 56 0.22 -0.74 10.61
C TYR A 56 -0.96 -0.39 11.54
N PRO A 57 -2.22 -0.55 11.11
CA PRO A 57 -3.36 -0.32 12.01
C PRO A 57 -3.42 -1.42 13.08
N GLU A 58 -3.45 -1.04 14.36
CA GLU A 58 -3.55 -1.96 15.49
C GLU A 58 -5.00 -2.23 15.91
N ILE A 59 -5.91 -1.30 15.59
CA ILE A 59 -7.34 -1.44 15.90
C ILE A 59 -8.06 -2.08 14.70
N PRO A 60 -8.87 -3.14 14.89
CA PRO A 60 -9.73 -3.69 13.85
C PRO A 60 -10.75 -2.69 13.33
N PHE A 61 -10.92 -2.63 12.00
CA PHE A 61 -11.93 -1.78 11.38
C PHE A 61 -13.32 -2.39 11.56
N THR A 62 -14.29 -1.53 11.87
CA THR A 62 -15.70 -1.90 11.91
C THR A 62 -16.25 -2.17 10.50
N GLU A 63 -17.36 -2.90 10.41
CA GLU A 63 -18.04 -3.15 9.14
C GLU A 63 -18.47 -1.84 8.45
N LYS A 64 -18.82 -0.80 9.22
CA LYS A 64 -19.15 0.51 8.67
C LYS A 64 -17.92 1.19 8.04
N GLU A 65 -16.78 1.12 8.69
CA GLU A 65 -15.52 1.67 8.17
C GLU A 65 -15.08 0.92 6.92
N ALA A 66 -15.25 -0.41 6.89
CA ALA A 66 -15.01 -1.20 5.70
C ALA A 66 -15.90 -0.76 4.52
N GLN A 67 -17.19 -0.51 4.77
CA GLN A 67 -18.12 0.02 3.76
C GLN A 67 -17.77 1.45 3.31
N ASP A 68 -17.25 2.28 4.22
CA ASP A 68 -16.76 3.62 3.87
C ASP A 68 -15.56 3.54 2.92
N VAL A 69 -14.58 2.69 3.23
CA VAL A 69 -13.39 2.45 2.39
C VAL A 69 -13.80 1.90 1.02
N GLU A 70 -14.73 0.94 0.97
CA GLU A 70 -15.32 0.45 -0.29
C GLU A 70 -15.92 1.60 -1.10
N ARG A 71 -16.74 2.46 -0.49
CA ARG A 71 -17.31 3.62 -1.19
C ARG A 71 -16.22 4.55 -1.73
N TRP A 72 -15.20 4.85 -0.92
CA TRP A 72 -14.10 5.74 -1.33
C TRP A 72 -13.36 5.20 -2.56
N VAL A 73 -13.05 3.91 -2.58
CA VAL A 73 -12.36 3.26 -3.69
C VAL A 73 -13.29 3.11 -4.90
N TRP A 74 -14.43 2.42 -4.75
CA TRP A 74 -15.28 2.03 -5.88
C TRP A 74 -16.10 3.16 -6.49
N ASN A 75 -16.44 4.19 -5.71
CA ASN A 75 -17.33 5.27 -6.16
C ASN A 75 -16.63 6.63 -6.24
N GLU A 76 -15.69 6.91 -5.33
CA GLU A 76 -15.03 8.22 -5.28
C GLU A 76 -13.66 8.23 -5.95
N GLY A 77 -13.17 7.06 -6.38
CA GLY A 77 -11.93 6.92 -7.12
C GLY A 77 -10.72 7.23 -6.25
N LYS A 78 -10.79 7.02 -4.94
CA LYS A 78 -9.66 7.21 -4.02
C LYS A 78 -8.65 6.06 -4.12
N LYS A 79 -7.43 6.35 -3.71
CA LYS A 79 -6.42 5.30 -3.46
C LYS A 79 -6.35 5.05 -1.96
N VAL A 80 -6.43 3.80 -1.55
CA VAL A 80 -6.24 3.36 -0.17
C VAL A 80 -5.06 2.40 -0.15
N ILE A 81 -4.11 2.63 0.76
CA ILE A 81 -2.94 1.78 0.98
C ILE A 81 -3.01 1.25 2.40
N LEU A 82 -3.07 -0.07 2.54
CA LEU A 82 -3.11 -0.77 3.81
C LEU A 82 -1.84 -1.60 3.95
N LEU A 83 -1.14 -1.44 5.07
CA LEU A 83 0.16 -2.08 5.30
C LEU A 83 0.12 -2.88 6.59
N GLY A 84 0.44 -4.16 6.48
CA GLY A 84 0.63 -5.04 7.63
C GLY A 84 2.11 -5.33 7.89
N TYR A 85 2.36 -6.47 8.53
CA TYR A 85 3.69 -6.92 8.90
C TYR A 85 3.71 -8.46 8.99
N TYR A 86 4.90 -9.06 8.91
CA TYR A 86 5.06 -10.53 8.99
C TYR A 86 4.62 -11.14 10.32
N ASN A 87 4.47 -12.47 10.35
CA ASN A 87 4.30 -13.34 11.53
C ASN A 87 3.02 -13.13 12.37
N ASN A 88 2.33 -12.00 12.22
CA ASN A 88 1.03 -11.72 12.85
C ASN A 88 0.99 -11.94 14.39
N GLU A 89 2.11 -11.75 15.09
CA GLU A 89 2.20 -12.02 16.55
C GLU A 89 1.23 -11.15 17.37
N ASP A 90 0.93 -9.96 16.87
CA ASP A 90 0.07 -8.94 17.47
C ASP A 90 -1.28 -8.79 16.75
N GLY A 91 -1.60 -9.67 15.80
CA GLY A 91 -2.89 -9.68 15.11
C GLY A 91 -3.03 -8.65 13.99
N ILE A 92 -1.95 -8.02 13.52
CA ILE A 92 -2.00 -6.99 12.47
C ILE A 92 -2.53 -7.52 11.14
N ALA A 93 -2.21 -8.76 10.77
CA ALA A 93 -2.80 -9.37 9.58
C ALA A 93 -4.30 -9.57 9.74
N ASP A 94 -4.77 -9.98 10.92
CA ASP A 94 -6.21 -10.10 11.22
C ASP A 94 -6.92 -8.74 11.15
N THR A 95 -6.31 -7.70 11.72
CA THR A 95 -6.79 -6.32 11.63
C THR A 95 -6.85 -5.84 10.19
N CYS A 96 -5.79 -6.03 9.39
CA CYS A 96 -5.77 -5.67 7.98
C CYS A 96 -6.84 -6.44 7.18
N ASN A 97 -7.08 -7.71 7.51
CA ASN A 97 -8.03 -8.58 6.83
C ASN A 97 -9.50 -8.19 7.04
N THR A 98 -9.80 -7.34 8.03
CA THR A 98 -11.14 -6.72 8.17
C THR A 98 -11.49 -5.82 6.98
N LEU A 99 -10.48 -5.20 6.34
CA LEU A 99 -10.63 -4.40 5.11
C LEU A 99 -10.26 -5.21 3.87
N ALA A 100 -9.10 -5.86 3.85
CA ALA A 100 -8.53 -6.46 2.65
C ALA A 100 -9.47 -7.47 1.96
N ARG A 101 -10.23 -8.24 2.74
CA ARG A 101 -11.16 -9.24 2.22
C ARG A 101 -12.30 -8.64 1.40
N LYS A 102 -12.72 -7.40 1.70
CA LYS A 102 -13.71 -6.65 0.88
C LYS A 102 -13.19 -6.36 -0.53
N PHE A 103 -11.87 -6.30 -0.67
CA PHE A 103 -11.18 -6.07 -1.94
C PHE A 103 -10.58 -7.34 -2.54
N GLY A 104 -10.99 -8.52 -2.04
CA GLY A 104 -10.60 -9.80 -2.61
C GLY A 104 -9.15 -10.17 -2.38
N MET A 105 -8.54 -9.71 -1.29
CA MET A 105 -7.19 -10.05 -0.88
C MET A 105 -7.18 -10.44 0.60
N GLU A 106 -6.18 -11.21 0.99
CA GLU A 106 -5.92 -11.56 2.39
C GLU A 106 -4.43 -11.47 2.65
N LEU A 107 -4.05 -10.83 3.76
CA LEU A 107 -2.70 -10.87 4.29
C LEU A 107 -2.56 -12.15 5.11
N ASN A 108 -1.57 -12.97 4.78
CA ASN A 108 -1.28 -14.19 5.53
C ASN A 108 -0.54 -13.85 6.83
N GLY A 109 -0.55 -14.78 7.79
CA GLY A 109 0.19 -14.66 9.05
C GLY A 109 1.63 -15.18 8.97
N ASP A 110 2.20 -15.24 7.76
CA ASP A 110 3.45 -15.93 7.50
C ASP A 110 4.68 -15.01 7.55
N GLU A 111 5.84 -15.64 7.45
CA GLU A 111 7.14 -15.00 7.27
C GLU A 111 7.65 -15.34 5.89
N VAL A 112 7.90 -14.34 5.04
CA VAL A 112 8.63 -14.55 3.80
C VAL A 112 10.10 -14.25 4.04
N VAL A 113 10.98 -15.16 3.61
CA VAL A 113 12.44 -15.04 3.73
C VAL A 113 13.13 -15.36 2.41
N ASP A 114 14.33 -14.80 2.19
CA ASP A 114 15.18 -15.15 1.06
C ASP A 114 16.67 -15.12 1.44
N GLU A 115 17.31 -16.29 1.45
CA GLU A 115 18.74 -16.42 1.76
C GLU A 115 19.66 -15.92 0.63
N ALA A 116 19.16 -15.86 -0.61
CA ALA A 116 19.95 -15.48 -1.79
C ALA A 116 19.78 -14.01 -2.16
N ASN A 117 18.59 -13.43 -1.97
CA ASN A 117 18.25 -12.06 -2.33
C ASN A 117 17.85 -11.24 -1.11
N ASN A 118 18.83 -10.95 -0.25
CA ASN A 118 18.64 -10.12 0.93
C ASN A 118 19.68 -8.99 1.06
N HIS A 119 19.35 -8.02 1.91
CA HIS A 119 20.23 -6.94 2.29
C HIS A 119 21.04 -7.31 3.54
N GLY A 120 22.35 -7.13 3.48
CA GLY A 120 23.22 -7.28 4.66
C GLY A 120 23.39 -8.71 5.19
N GLY A 121 22.94 -9.74 4.46
CA GLY A 121 22.97 -11.13 4.94
C GLY A 121 21.78 -11.50 5.82
N ASP A 122 20.80 -10.61 5.98
CA ASP A 122 19.60 -10.85 6.79
C ASP A 122 18.46 -11.34 5.91
N LYS A 123 18.10 -12.62 6.01
CA LYS A 123 17.06 -13.27 5.20
C LYS A 123 15.68 -12.59 5.26
N TYR A 124 15.39 -11.76 6.26
CA TYR A 124 14.14 -11.01 6.38
C TYR A 124 14.14 -9.70 5.61
N PHE A 125 15.30 -9.23 5.13
CA PHE A 125 15.46 -7.98 4.40
C PHE A 125 15.44 -8.23 2.90
N LEU A 126 14.29 -8.66 2.39
CA LEU A 126 14.14 -9.17 1.02
C LEU A 126 14.38 -8.08 -0.02
N ILE A 127 15.20 -8.39 -1.03
CA ILE A 127 15.39 -7.54 -2.20
C ILE A 127 14.72 -8.22 -3.39
N THR A 128 13.94 -7.47 -4.16
CA THR A 128 13.33 -8.01 -5.37
C THR A 128 13.35 -7.02 -6.53
N SER A 129 13.56 -7.55 -7.73
CA SER A 129 13.43 -6.84 -9.00
C SER A 129 12.07 -7.09 -9.67
N LYS A 130 11.24 -7.95 -9.10
CA LYS A 130 9.95 -8.38 -9.66
C LYS A 130 8.83 -7.39 -9.33
N ILE A 131 8.99 -6.19 -9.87
CA ILE A 131 8.11 -5.04 -9.68
C ILE A 131 7.29 -4.86 -10.96
N ARG A 132 5.97 -4.99 -10.86
CA ARG A 132 5.04 -4.93 -12.01
C ARG A 132 4.34 -3.58 -12.14
N ARG A 133 4.22 -2.83 -11.05
CA ARG A 133 3.57 -1.53 -11.00
C ARG A 133 4.38 -0.56 -10.14
N TYR A 134 4.17 0.74 -10.35
CA TYR A 134 4.94 1.82 -9.71
C TYR A 134 6.46 1.73 -9.98
N ASN A 135 6.84 1.11 -11.10
CA ASN A 135 8.22 0.77 -11.45
C ASN A 135 8.96 1.85 -12.26
N ARG A 136 8.39 3.05 -12.41
CA ARG A 136 9.06 4.15 -13.11
C ARG A 136 10.27 4.59 -12.30
N ASP A 137 11.47 4.44 -12.87
CA ASP A 137 12.75 4.69 -12.21
C ASP A 137 12.99 3.82 -10.96
N VAL A 138 12.45 2.59 -10.98
CA VAL A 138 12.61 1.59 -9.92
C VAL A 138 13.05 0.27 -10.53
N LYS A 139 14.24 -0.21 -10.17
CA LYS A 139 14.80 -1.49 -10.60
C LYS A 139 14.70 -2.55 -9.52
N ARG A 140 14.92 -2.15 -8.25
CA ARG A 140 14.85 -3.05 -7.09
C ARG A 140 14.29 -2.32 -5.88
N VAL A 141 13.57 -3.06 -5.04
CA VAL A 141 13.08 -2.59 -3.75
C VAL A 141 13.49 -3.56 -2.66
N LEU A 142 13.72 -3.01 -1.47
CA LEU A 142 13.84 -3.74 -0.22
C LEU A 142 12.48 -3.78 0.47
N LEU A 143 12.02 -4.96 0.90
CA LEU A 143 10.77 -5.19 1.63
C LEU A 143 11.09 -5.98 2.92
N PRO A 144 11.50 -5.31 4.01
CA PRO A 144 11.86 -5.99 5.24
C PRO A 144 10.64 -6.60 5.94
N CYS A 145 10.82 -7.77 6.57
CA CYS A 145 9.85 -8.38 7.48
C CYS A 145 8.43 -8.42 6.89
N THR A 146 8.30 -9.01 5.70
CA THR A 146 7.06 -9.02 4.93
C THR A 146 6.31 -10.34 5.08
N ALA A 147 4.99 -10.24 5.22
CA ALA A 147 4.06 -11.34 4.99
C ALA A 147 3.73 -11.47 3.48
N SER A 148 3.22 -12.63 3.09
CA SER A 148 2.66 -12.86 1.77
C SER A 148 1.17 -12.51 1.71
N ILE A 149 0.68 -12.26 0.49
CA ILE A 149 -0.70 -11.90 0.21
C ILE A 149 -1.34 -13.00 -0.63
N ARG A 150 -2.50 -13.47 -0.20
CA ARG A 150 -3.34 -14.42 -0.93
C ARG A 150 -4.44 -13.69 -1.72
N PRO A 151 -4.41 -13.73 -3.06
CA PRO A 151 -5.53 -13.27 -3.87
C PRO A 151 -6.76 -14.17 -3.64
N LEU A 152 -7.91 -13.55 -3.36
CA LEU A 152 -9.22 -14.22 -3.29
C LEU A 152 -10.03 -14.00 -4.58
N MET A 153 -9.63 -13.04 -5.42
CA MET A 153 -10.25 -12.77 -6.72
C MET A 153 -9.23 -12.83 -7.87
N PRO A 154 -9.62 -13.32 -9.07
CA PRO A 154 -8.71 -13.49 -10.21
C PRO A 154 -8.14 -12.19 -10.78
N ASP A 155 -8.79 -11.05 -10.54
CA ASP A 155 -8.43 -9.76 -11.12
C ASP A 155 -7.47 -8.94 -10.25
N THR A 156 -7.10 -9.44 -9.07
CA THR A 156 -6.05 -8.90 -8.20
C THR A 156 -4.76 -8.66 -9.00
N LYS A 157 -4.24 -7.43 -8.96
CA LYS A 157 -3.01 -7.07 -9.68
C LYS A 157 -1.80 -7.30 -8.78
N ILE A 158 -0.81 -7.97 -9.35
CA ILE A 158 0.51 -8.10 -8.74
C ILE A 158 1.21 -6.73 -8.83
N VAL A 159 1.68 -6.21 -7.71
CA VAL A 159 2.50 -4.99 -7.65
C VAL A 159 3.97 -5.38 -7.45
N VAL A 160 4.25 -6.16 -6.41
CA VAL A 160 5.57 -6.73 -6.13
C VAL A 160 5.44 -8.18 -5.68
N ARG A 161 6.28 -9.06 -6.21
CA ARG A 161 6.49 -10.42 -5.67
C ARG A 161 7.95 -10.64 -5.31
N ALA A 162 8.24 -11.60 -4.45
CA ALA A 162 9.60 -11.95 -4.09
C ALA A 162 10.36 -12.60 -5.28
N GLU A 163 11.68 -12.72 -5.13
CA GLU A 163 12.48 -13.54 -6.05
C GLU A 163 12.10 -15.03 -5.96
N ASP A 164 12.49 -15.84 -6.95
CA ASP A 164 12.03 -17.24 -7.02
C ASP A 164 12.72 -18.13 -5.98
N SER A 165 13.78 -17.63 -5.33
CA SER A 165 14.47 -18.25 -4.20
C SER A 165 13.77 -18.02 -2.85
N ALA A 166 12.83 -17.07 -2.79
CA ALA A 166 12.15 -16.75 -1.54
C ALA A 166 11.15 -17.84 -1.15
N THR A 167 11.02 -18.07 0.15
CA THR A 167 10.11 -19.06 0.74
C THR A 167 9.22 -18.40 1.79
N SER A 168 7.97 -18.86 1.88
CA SER A 168 7.05 -18.54 2.96
C SER A 168 7.10 -19.66 4.03
N SER A 169 6.98 -19.30 5.31
CA SER A 169 6.86 -20.27 6.41
C SER A 169 5.59 -21.15 6.33
N GLU A 170 4.61 -20.77 5.52
CA GLU A 170 3.36 -21.48 5.29
C GLU A 170 3.22 -22.02 3.85
N ASP A 171 4.32 -22.09 3.10
CA ASP A 171 4.36 -22.54 1.69
C ASP A 171 3.46 -21.70 0.74
N ASN A 172 3.13 -20.47 1.11
CA ASN A 172 2.34 -19.56 0.29
C ASN A 172 3.10 -19.02 -0.93
N TYR A 173 2.35 -18.61 -1.97
CA TYR A 173 2.91 -17.83 -3.07
C TYR A 173 3.40 -16.46 -2.55
N THR A 174 4.65 -16.11 -2.84
CA THR A 174 5.34 -14.93 -2.29
C THR A 174 4.97 -13.62 -3.00
N LEU A 175 3.67 -13.33 -3.08
CA LEU A 175 3.13 -12.02 -3.47
C LEU A 175 3.24 -11.06 -2.27
N LEU A 176 3.98 -9.97 -2.42
CA LEU A 176 4.35 -9.10 -1.29
C LEU A 176 3.55 -7.78 -1.26
N ILE A 177 3.17 -7.29 -2.45
CA ILE A 177 2.29 -6.14 -2.61
C ILE A 177 1.31 -6.45 -3.74
N ALA A 178 0.03 -6.22 -3.48
CA ALA A 178 -1.06 -6.47 -4.41
C ALA A 178 -2.04 -5.29 -4.41
N GLU A 179 -2.79 -5.14 -5.50
CA GLU A 179 -3.85 -4.13 -5.56
C GLU A 179 -5.10 -4.63 -6.27
N GLN A 180 -6.24 -4.10 -5.83
CA GLN A 180 -7.51 -4.15 -6.54
C GLN A 180 -7.78 -2.78 -7.18
N ILE A 181 -8.19 -2.78 -8.45
CA ILE A 181 -8.50 -1.55 -9.20
C ILE A 181 -10.00 -1.48 -9.42
N ALA A 182 -10.62 -0.37 -9.03
CA ALA A 182 -12.01 -0.10 -9.31
C ALA A 182 -12.20 0.30 -10.78
N PRO A 183 -12.87 -0.53 -11.61
CA PRO A 183 -12.98 -0.26 -13.04
C PRO A 183 -13.85 0.96 -13.35
N THR A 184 -14.80 1.28 -12.47
CA THR A 184 -15.75 2.37 -12.63
C THR A 184 -15.19 3.73 -12.25
N SER A 185 -14.42 3.79 -11.17
CA SER A 185 -13.94 5.04 -10.58
C SER A 185 -12.44 5.27 -10.77
N GLY A 186 -11.68 4.27 -11.25
CA GLY A 186 -10.22 4.31 -11.26
C GLY A 186 -9.57 4.36 -9.87
N GLY A 187 -10.33 4.07 -8.81
CA GLY A 187 -9.80 3.93 -7.44
C GLY A 187 -8.94 2.69 -7.27
N TYR A 188 -8.13 2.69 -6.22
CA TYR A 188 -7.20 1.61 -5.92
C TYR A 188 -7.31 1.22 -4.45
N PHE A 189 -7.32 -0.08 -4.17
CA PHE A 189 -7.01 -0.60 -2.84
C PHE A 189 -5.72 -1.40 -2.94
N CYS A 190 -4.69 -0.97 -2.23
CA CYS A 190 -3.37 -1.60 -2.22
C CYS A 190 -3.13 -2.23 -0.86
N LEU A 191 -2.74 -3.50 -0.85
CA LEU A 191 -2.29 -4.23 0.33
C LEU A 191 -0.80 -4.50 0.22
N ALA A 192 -0.04 -4.20 1.27
CA ALA A 192 1.38 -4.51 1.38
C ALA A 192 1.65 -5.36 2.63
N GLY A 193 2.48 -6.38 2.49
CA GLY A 193 2.83 -7.26 3.61
C GLY A 193 3.84 -6.70 4.60
N THR A 194 4.34 -5.48 4.37
CA THR A 194 5.24 -4.77 5.27
C THR A 194 4.94 -3.27 5.27
N CYS A 195 5.06 -2.64 6.44
CA CYS A 195 4.92 -1.21 6.68
C CYS A 195 6.26 -0.46 6.72
N VAL A 196 7.40 -1.16 6.69
CA VAL A 196 8.73 -0.57 6.96
C VAL A 196 9.59 -0.35 5.71
N PHE A 197 9.11 -0.69 4.50
CA PHE A 197 9.89 -0.44 3.28
C PHE A 197 10.16 1.04 3.01
N TRP A 198 9.41 1.94 3.65
CA TRP A 198 9.55 3.38 3.50
C TRP A 198 9.96 4.09 4.80
N ASP A 199 10.39 3.33 5.81
CA ASP A 199 10.99 3.90 7.02
C ASP A 199 12.36 4.52 6.72
N ASN A 200 12.92 5.27 7.66
CA ASN A 200 14.15 6.03 7.48
C ASN A 200 15.37 5.14 7.18
N TYR A 201 15.33 3.88 7.61
CA TYR A 201 16.35 2.91 7.27
C TYR A 201 16.22 2.48 5.79
N SER A 202 15.04 2.03 5.39
CA SER A 202 14.78 1.37 4.12
C SER A 202 14.61 2.35 2.96
N ILE A 203 14.11 3.55 3.22
CA ILE A 203 13.78 4.54 2.17
C ILE A 203 15.00 4.95 1.34
N GLY A 204 16.19 4.96 1.94
CA GLY A 204 17.45 5.29 1.28
C GLY A 204 18.12 4.12 0.57
N LEU A 205 17.58 2.91 0.69
CA LEU A 205 18.13 1.69 0.10
C LEU A 205 17.45 1.38 -1.24
N TYR A 206 18.24 0.92 -2.20
CA TYR A 206 17.80 0.61 -3.56
C TYR A 206 16.97 1.76 -4.16
N ASP A 207 15.81 1.47 -4.75
CA ASP A 207 14.92 2.46 -5.34
C ASP A 207 13.66 2.68 -4.46
N ASN A 208 13.72 2.38 -3.16
CA ASN A 208 12.59 2.46 -2.23
C ASN A 208 11.95 3.86 -2.22
N LEU A 209 12.75 4.93 -2.20
CA LEU A 209 12.20 6.29 -2.30
C LEU A 209 11.36 6.50 -3.57
N ASN A 210 11.89 6.13 -4.74
CA ASN A 210 11.17 6.31 -6.00
C ASN A 210 9.90 5.44 -6.04
N PHE A 211 9.98 4.22 -5.51
CA PHE A 211 8.83 3.33 -5.39
C PHE A 211 7.75 3.92 -4.48
N SER A 212 8.11 4.39 -3.29
CA SER A 212 7.19 5.04 -2.33
C SER A 212 6.54 6.29 -2.93
N LEU A 213 7.31 7.14 -3.61
CA LEU A 213 6.79 8.34 -4.26
C LEU A 213 5.83 8.00 -5.41
N ASN A 214 6.12 6.96 -6.20
CA ASN A 214 5.22 6.49 -7.24
C ASN A 214 3.95 5.87 -6.64
N LEU A 215 4.07 5.16 -5.53
CA LEU A 215 2.95 4.53 -4.83
C LEU A 215 2.02 5.57 -4.19
N LEU A 216 2.54 6.60 -3.54
CA LEU A 216 1.73 7.64 -2.88
C LEU A 216 0.97 8.51 -3.90
N ARG A 217 1.49 8.65 -5.12
CA ARG A 217 0.86 9.46 -6.16
C ARG A 217 -0.42 8.84 -6.65
N HIS A 218 -1.49 9.60 -6.50
CA HIS A 218 -2.78 9.33 -7.12
C HIS A 218 -3.43 10.64 -7.56
N THR A 219 -4.31 10.56 -8.54
CA THR A 219 -5.21 11.64 -8.92
C THR A 219 -6.54 10.99 -9.25
N PRO A 220 -7.55 11.12 -8.37
CA PRO A 220 -8.89 10.63 -8.66
C PRO A 220 -9.37 11.25 -9.98
N PRO A 221 -10.03 10.47 -10.84
CA PRO A 221 -10.59 11.02 -12.06
C PRO A 221 -11.58 12.14 -11.71
N PRO A 222 -11.74 13.14 -12.59
CA PRO A 222 -12.73 14.19 -12.40
C PRO A 222 -14.10 13.54 -12.18
N LYS A 223 -14.84 13.96 -11.14
CA LYS A 223 -16.25 13.55 -11.01
C LYS A 223 -16.98 14.03 -12.27
N GLU A 224 -17.52 13.10 -13.06
CA GLU A 224 -18.36 13.46 -14.19
C GLU A 224 -19.51 14.33 -13.67
N THR A 225 -19.59 15.57 -14.16
CA THR A 225 -20.73 16.44 -13.87
C THR A 225 -21.99 15.71 -14.36
N PRO A 226 -23.05 15.55 -13.55
CA PRO A 226 -24.28 14.93 -14.01
C PRO A 226 -24.77 15.64 -15.29
N GLY A 227 -24.78 14.93 -16.43
CA GLY A 227 -25.19 15.46 -17.74
C GLY A 227 -24.07 15.64 -18.78
N ALA A 228 -22.79 15.45 -18.43
CA ALA A 228 -21.72 15.38 -19.42
C ALA A 228 -21.64 13.96 -20.00
N GLY A 229 -22.00 13.79 -21.28
CA GLY A 229 -21.98 12.49 -21.94
C GLY A 229 -20.61 11.80 -21.89
N LYS A 230 -20.61 10.48 -21.66
CA LYS A 230 -19.40 9.65 -21.59
C LYS A 230 -18.56 9.78 -22.86
N PRO A 231 -17.29 10.19 -22.79
CA PRO A 231 -16.36 9.94 -23.89
C PRO A 231 -16.05 8.45 -23.92
N VAL A 232 -16.33 7.79 -25.04
CA VAL A 232 -15.91 6.42 -25.27
C VAL A 232 -14.39 6.42 -25.51
N THR A 233 -13.61 6.05 -24.50
CA THR A 233 -12.19 5.72 -24.69
C THR A 233 -12.07 4.29 -25.20
N PHE A 234 -11.79 4.15 -26.50
CA PHE A 234 -11.26 2.92 -27.07
C PHE A 234 -9.77 2.82 -26.68
N GLY A 235 -9.41 1.83 -25.88
CA GLY A 235 -8.02 1.51 -25.59
C GLY A 235 -7.43 0.61 -26.68
N LEU A 236 -6.34 1.09 -27.29
CA LEU A 236 -5.26 0.27 -27.86
C LEU A 236 -4.07 0.35 -26.89
#